data_AF-A0A191HX18-F1
#
_entry.id   AF-A0A191HX18-F1
#
_cell.length_a   1.000
_cell.length_b   1.000
_cell.length_c   1.000
_cell.angle_alpha   90.00
_cell.angle_beta   90.00
_cell.angle_gamma   90.00
#
_symmetry.space_group_name_H-M   'P 1'
#
loop_
_entity.id
_entity.type
_entity.pdbx_description
1 polymer ?
#
loop_
_entity_poly.entity_id
_entity_poly.type
_entity_poly.pdbx_seq_one_letter_code
_entity_poly.pdbx_strand_id
1 'polypeptide(L)'
;MQFERIRFARSYFIKYKQAQAGLDSSQKEQYIPNKFGTRGFVDLYAKNEFGEHVIIEIKRSNSASREALHEVNKYVESIKQHFGVKDAEIHVIIASTEWGELLVPFSRFSEDTTIPLQGYKIIVSDDGSDFFACLLSCCILHKGVLFLHGMICTGIAI
;
A
#
# COMPACT_ATOMS: atom_id res chain seq x y z
N MET A 1 11.09 13.09 19.63
CA MET A 1 11.87 12.12 18.84
C MET A 1 11.04 11.22 17.93
N GLN A 2 9.84 10.77 18.32
CA GLN A 2 9.00 9.85 17.51
C GLN A 2 8.28 10.53 16.33
N PHE A 3 8.05 11.85 16.41
CA PHE A 3 7.37 12.66 15.37
C PHE A 3 8.25 13.03 14.16
N GLU A 4 9.57 13.19 14.32
CA GLU A 4 10.52 13.47 13.23
C GLU A 4 10.60 12.30 12.23
N ARG A 5 10.54 11.06 12.75
CA ARG A 5 10.50 9.82 11.96
C ARG A 5 9.22 9.64 11.13
N ILE A 6 8.17 10.43 11.39
CA ILE A 6 6.89 10.42 10.65
C ILE A 6 6.98 11.22 9.35
N ARG A 7 7.78 12.29 9.30
CA ARG A 7 8.03 13.02 8.04
C ARG A 7 8.89 12.22 7.07
N PHE A 8 9.77 11.36 7.59
CA PHE A 8 10.75 10.62 6.79
C PHE A 8 10.08 9.59 5.87
N ALA A 9 9.41 8.55 6.38
CA ALA A 9 8.75 7.55 5.53
C ALA A 9 7.74 8.16 4.52
N ARG A 10 7.10 9.27 4.90
CA ARG A 10 6.08 9.97 4.13
C ARG A 10 6.66 10.83 3.00
N SER A 11 7.71 11.60 3.27
CA SER A 11 8.44 12.37 2.24
C SER A 11 9.20 11.48 1.27
N TYR A 12 9.56 10.27 1.71
CA TYR A 12 10.37 9.35 0.92
C TYR A 12 9.55 8.39 0.04
N PHE A 13 8.35 7.94 0.44
CA PHE A 13 7.48 7.17 -0.47
C PHE A 13 6.97 8.04 -1.64
N ILE A 14 6.82 9.35 -1.41
CA ILE A 14 6.57 10.35 -2.46
C ILE A 14 7.75 10.40 -3.46
N LYS A 15 9.00 10.37 -2.97
CA LYS A 15 10.20 10.28 -3.81
C LYS A 15 10.30 8.95 -4.58
N TYR A 16 10.04 7.82 -3.91
CA TYR A 16 10.01 6.49 -4.52
C TYR A 16 8.99 6.40 -5.66
N LYS A 17 7.79 6.99 -5.48
CA LYS A 17 6.72 7.06 -6.48
C LYS A 17 7.02 7.95 -7.68
N GLN A 18 7.76 9.05 -7.51
CA GLN A 18 8.23 9.88 -8.63
C GLN A 18 9.18 9.12 -9.56
N ALA A 19 10.04 8.28 -9.00
CA ALA A 19 11.04 7.53 -9.76
C ALA A 19 10.47 6.35 -10.56
N GLN A 20 9.35 5.76 -10.13
CA GLN A 20 8.87 4.48 -10.67
C GLN A 20 7.52 4.52 -11.40
N ALA A 21 6.71 5.57 -11.22
CA ALA A 21 5.33 5.60 -11.75
C ALA A 21 4.95 6.89 -12.51
N GLY A 22 5.91 7.78 -12.81
CA GLY A 22 5.64 9.01 -13.58
C GLY A 22 4.61 9.95 -12.93
N LEU A 23 4.46 9.89 -11.61
CA LEU A 23 3.38 10.57 -10.90
C LEU A 23 3.67 12.05 -10.70
N ASP A 24 2.69 12.88 -11.04
CA ASP A 24 2.76 14.31 -10.78
C ASP A 24 2.82 14.59 -9.28
N SER A 25 3.76 15.45 -8.91
CA SER A 25 4.20 15.81 -7.56
C SER A 25 3.14 16.47 -6.65
N SER A 26 1.91 16.63 -7.15
CA SER A 26 0.93 17.58 -6.65
C SER A 26 -0.04 17.01 -5.59
N GLN A 27 -0.09 15.69 -5.34
CA GLN A 27 -1.12 15.09 -4.48
C GLN A 27 -0.55 14.47 -3.19
N LYS A 28 -0.72 15.20 -2.08
CA LYS A 28 -0.58 14.73 -0.69
C LYS A 28 -1.95 14.28 -0.16
N GLU A 29 -1.95 13.46 0.91
CA GLU A 29 -3.12 13.04 1.74
C GLU A 29 -4.44 13.59 1.21
N GLN A 30 -5.10 12.81 0.36
CA GLN A 30 -6.31 13.29 -0.27
C GLN A 30 -7.52 12.88 0.57
N TYR A 31 -8.30 13.88 0.96
CA TYR A 31 -9.62 13.61 1.50
C TYR A 31 -10.48 12.99 0.39
N ILE A 32 -10.95 11.76 0.63
CA ILE A 32 -11.92 11.11 -0.25
C ILE A 32 -13.26 11.15 0.47
N PRO A 33 -14.23 11.95 -0.02
CA PRO A 33 -15.55 12.01 0.60
C PRO A 33 -16.25 10.65 0.46
N ASN A 34 -16.65 10.08 1.58
CA ASN A 34 -17.52 8.91 1.62
C ASN A 34 -18.97 9.36 1.89
N LYS A 35 -19.94 8.86 1.10
CA LYS A 35 -21.38 9.10 1.31
C LYS A 35 -21.96 8.23 2.44
N PHE A 36 -21.35 7.09 2.75
CA PHE A 36 -21.82 6.12 3.75
C PHE A 36 -20.65 5.67 4.65
N GLY A 37 -20.47 6.31 5.80
CA GLY A 37 -19.46 5.91 6.82
C GLY A 37 -18.66 7.07 7.42
N THR A 38 -17.61 6.73 8.18
CA THR A 38 -16.68 7.70 8.78
C THR A 38 -15.75 8.31 7.72
N ARG A 39 -15.49 9.61 7.86
CA ARG A 39 -14.50 10.35 7.07
C ARG A 39 -13.13 9.71 7.27
N GLY A 40 -12.49 9.26 6.19
CA GLY A 40 -11.15 8.66 6.22
C GLY A 40 -10.18 9.41 5.32
N PHE A 41 -8.91 9.46 5.70
CA PHE A 41 -7.83 10.04 4.91
C PHE A 41 -6.97 8.90 4.40
N VAL A 42 -6.87 8.78 3.08
CA VAL A 42 -5.90 7.87 2.48
C VAL A 42 -4.50 8.42 2.69
N ASP A 43 -3.55 7.57 3.07
CA ASP A 43 -2.16 7.99 3.28
C ASP A 43 -1.61 8.68 2.02
N LEU A 44 -1.74 8.03 0.86
CA LEU A 44 -1.45 8.60 -0.45
C LEU A 44 -2.48 8.17 -1.48
N TYR A 45 -2.89 9.14 -2.29
CA TYR A 45 -3.69 8.91 -3.49
C TYR A 45 -3.08 9.70 -4.64
N ALA A 46 -3.07 9.10 -5.83
CA ALA A 46 -2.60 9.75 -7.04
C ALA A 46 -3.31 9.16 -8.28
N LYS A 47 -3.01 9.73 -9.44
CA LYS A 47 -3.36 9.17 -10.76
C LYS A 47 -2.09 8.78 -11.51
N ASN A 48 -1.99 7.56 -12.03
CA ASN A 48 -0.83 7.16 -12.85
C ASN A 48 -0.85 7.83 -14.24
N GLU A 49 0.17 7.55 -15.05
CA GLU A 49 0.31 8.09 -16.41
C GLU A 49 -0.85 7.70 -17.35
N PHE A 50 -1.56 6.61 -17.05
CA PHE A 50 -2.76 6.16 -17.78
C PHE A 50 -4.06 6.76 -17.24
N GLY A 51 -3.99 7.59 -16.20
CA GLY A 51 -5.17 8.19 -15.56
C GLY A 51 -5.92 7.23 -14.63
N GLU A 52 -5.31 6.12 -14.21
CA GLU A 52 -5.90 5.17 -13.26
C GLU A 52 -5.64 5.63 -11.82
N HIS A 53 -6.56 5.29 -10.90
CA HIS A 53 -6.43 5.66 -9.48
C HIS A 53 -5.38 4.80 -8.80
N VAL A 54 -4.49 5.41 -8.01
CA VAL A 54 -3.51 4.66 -7.22
C VAL A 54 -3.60 5.07 -5.76
N ILE A 55 -3.89 4.09 -4.91
CA ILE A 55 -3.96 4.21 -3.46
C ILE A 55 -2.72 3.56 -2.86
N ILE A 56 -2.10 4.22 -1.88
CA ILE A 56 -1.07 3.59 -1.05
C ILE A 56 -1.46 3.74 0.42
N GLU A 57 -1.40 2.62 1.13
CA GLU A 57 -1.51 2.55 2.58
C GLU A 57 -0.14 2.16 3.18
N ILE A 58 0.34 2.90 4.17
CA ILE A 58 1.66 2.71 4.78
C ILE A 58 1.53 2.37 6.28
N LYS A 59 1.97 1.17 6.66
CA LYS A 59 1.94 0.71 8.07
C LYS A 59 3.36 0.54 8.63
N ARG A 60 3.54 0.91 9.90
CA ARG A 60 4.87 0.95 10.58
C ARG A 60 4.93 0.14 11.87
N SER A 61 3.86 -0.58 12.20
CA SER A 61 3.80 -1.43 13.39
C SER A 61 2.92 -2.64 13.12
N ASN A 62 3.16 -3.73 13.86
CA ASN A 62 2.34 -4.93 13.78
C ASN A 62 0.87 -4.62 14.08
N SER A 63 0.60 -3.82 15.12
CA SER A 63 -0.77 -3.41 15.46
C SER A 63 -1.48 -2.67 14.33
N ALA A 64 -0.78 -1.76 13.64
CA ALA A 64 -1.36 -0.99 12.55
C ALA A 64 -1.50 -1.81 11.25
N SER A 65 -0.63 -2.80 11.04
CA SER A 65 -0.67 -3.67 9.85
C SER A 65 -1.98 -4.46 9.73
N ARG A 66 -2.58 -4.84 10.86
CA ARG A 66 -3.85 -5.59 10.93
C ARG A 66 -5.02 -4.86 10.27
N GLU A 67 -5.02 -3.53 10.40
CA GLU A 67 -6.11 -2.69 9.89
C GLU A 67 -5.93 -2.33 8.41
N ALA A 68 -4.79 -2.67 7.78
CA ALA A 68 -4.45 -2.22 6.44
C ALA A 68 -5.54 -2.57 5.41
N LEU A 69 -5.98 -3.83 5.37
CA LEU A 69 -7.00 -4.29 4.42
C LEU A 69 -8.36 -3.63 4.66
N HIS A 70 -8.70 -3.35 5.92
CA HIS A 70 -9.94 -2.65 6.23
C HIS A 70 -9.91 -1.21 5.69
N GLU A 71 -8.79 -0.52 5.90
CA GLU A 71 -8.58 0.85 5.43
C GLU A 71 -8.60 0.94 3.90
N VAL A 72 -7.86 0.09 3.17
CA VAL A 72 -7.89 0.13 1.69
C VAL A 72 -9.25 -0.23 1.11
N ASN A 73 -9.99 -1.19 1.68
CA ASN A 73 -11.35 -1.49 1.22
C ASN A 73 -12.28 -0.27 1.34
N LYS A 74 -12.19 0.45 2.46
CA LYS A 74 -12.93 1.71 2.67
C LYS A 74 -12.58 2.75 1.59
N TYR A 75 -11.30 2.90 1.25
CA TYR A 75 -10.85 3.87 0.25
C TYR A 75 -11.24 3.49 -1.18
N VAL A 76 -11.10 2.21 -1.54
CA VAL A 76 -11.53 1.69 -2.85
C VAL A 76 -13.01 1.99 -3.07
N GLU A 77 -13.87 1.61 -2.12
CA GLU A 77 -15.32 1.83 -2.25
C GLU A 77 -15.67 3.32 -2.31
N SER A 78 -14.95 4.16 -1.56
CA SER A 78 -15.15 5.61 -1.62
C SER A 78 -14.77 6.18 -2.99
N ILE A 79 -13.67 5.71 -3.61
CA ILE A 79 -13.24 6.13 -4.95
C ILE A 79 -14.22 5.66 -6.02
N LYS A 80 -14.67 4.41 -5.96
CA LYS A 80 -15.67 3.87 -6.89
C LYS A 80 -16.95 4.70 -6.86
N GLN A 81 -17.45 5.00 -5.66
CA GLN A 81 -18.65 5.81 -5.50
C GLN A 81 -18.47 7.26 -5.95
N HIS A 82 -17.32 7.87 -5.71
CA HIS A 82 -17.07 9.27 -6.02
C HIS A 82 -16.78 9.51 -7.50
N PHE A 83 -16.00 8.63 -8.13
CA PHE A 83 -15.53 8.79 -9.51
C PHE A 83 -16.24 7.89 -10.53
N GLY A 84 -17.07 6.94 -10.10
CA GLY A 84 -17.83 6.05 -10.99
C GLY A 84 -16.95 5.03 -11.73
N VAL A 85 -15.81 4.66 -11.15
CA VAL A 85 -14.81 3.77 -11.75
C VAL A 85 -14.96 2.31 -11.28
N LYS A 86 -14.36 1.39 -12.03
CA LYS A 86 -14.33 -0.05 -11.74
C LYS A 86 -13.06 -0.44 -10.98
N ASP A 87 -13.07 -1.64 -10.40
CA ASP A 87 -11.94 -2.22 -9.67
C ASP A 87 -10.64 -2.23 -10.49
N ALA A 88 -10.72 -2.56 -11.78
CA ALA A 88 -9.57 -2.59 -12.69
C ALA A 88 -8.92 -1.22 -12.92
N GLU A 89 -9.61 -0.12 -12.60
CA GLU A 89 -9.13 1.26 -12.75
C GLU A 89 -8.52 1.80 -11.45
N ILE A 90 -8.38 0.94 -10.43
CA ILE A 90 -7.87 1.28 -9.09
C ILE A 90 -6.72 0.34 -8.72
N HIS A 91 -5.53 0.89 -8.59
CA HIS A 91 -4.36 0.20 -8.08
C HIS A 91 -4.21 0.44 -6.59
N VAL A 92 -4.06 -0.64 -5.83
CA VAL A 92 -3.83 -0.60 -4.39
C VAL A 92 -2.43 -1.08 -4.09
N ILE A 93 -1.71 -0.32 -3.28
CA ILE A 93 -0.41 -0.67 -2.76
C ILE A 93 -0.49 -0.65 -1.24
N ILE A 94 -0.07 -1.74 -0.59
CA ILE A 94 0.13 -1.76 0.86
C ILE A 94 1.62 -1.90 1.11
N ALA A 95 2.19 -0.92 1.80
CA ALA A 95 3.59 -0.93 2.19
C ALA A 95 3.69 -1.02 3.71
N SER A 96 4.39 -2.02 4.24
CA SER A 96 4.51 -2.21 5.68
C SER A 96 5.92 -2.64 6.07
N THR A 97 6.40 -2.16 7.21
CA THR A 97 7.60 -2.73 7.85
C THR A 97 7.32 -4.11 8.45
N GLU A 98 6.06 -4.35 8.80
CA GLU A 98 5.59 -5.54 9.52
C GLU A 98 4.56 -6.30 8.68
N TRP A 99 4.83 -7.57 8.40
CA TRP A 99 3.97 -8.41 7.58
C TRP A 99 3.49 -9.69 8.29
N GLY A 100 3.95 -9.96 9.52
CA GLY A 100 3.67 -11.23 10.20
C GLY A 100 2.18 -11.58 10.25
N GLU A 101 1.34 -10.62 10.61
CA GLU A 101 -0.12 -10.81 10.69
C GLU A 101 -0.89 -10.36 9.45
N LEU A 102 -0.26 -9.54 8.59
CA LEU A 102 -0.87 -9.05 7.37
C LEU A 102 -0.68 -10.02 6.18
N LEU A 103 0.38 -10.82 6.16
CA LEU A 103 0.77 -11.60 4.98
C LEU A 103 -0.29 -12.62 4.56
N VAL A 104 -0.82 -13.40 5.50
CA VAL A 104 -1.87 -14.39 5.23
C VAL A 104 -3.16 -13.72 4.73
N PRO A 105 -3.77 -12.75 5.45
CA PRO A 105 -4.99 -12.13 4.97
C PRO A 105 -4.77 -11.32 3.69
N PHE A 106 -3.61 -10.69 3.50
CA PHE A 106 -3.25 -10.00 2.25
C PHE A 106 -3.21 -10.99 1.07
N SER A 107 -2.52 -12.12 1.24
CA SER A 107 -2.40 -13.12 0.18
C SER A 107 -3.77 -13.65 -0.23
N ARG A 108 -4.63 -13.95 0.75
CA ARG A 108 -6.00 -14.40 0.47
C ARG A 108 -6.82 -13.33 -0.24
N PHE A 109 -6.74 -12.10 0.23
CA PHE A 109 -7.45 -10.98 -0.38
C PHE A 109 -6.98 -10.74 -1.82
N SER A 110 -5.69 -10.86 -2.10
CA SER A 110 -5.11 -10.75 -3.44
C SER A 110 -5.61 -11.83 -4.41
N GLU A 111 -5.95 -13.02 -3.93
CA GLU A 111 -6.53 -14.09 -4.77
C GLU A 111 -8.02 -13.84 -5.07
N ASP A 112 -8.76 -13.27 -4.11
CA ASP A 112 -10.21 -13.10 -4.19
C ASP A 112 -10.63 -11.82 -4.93
N THR A 113 -9.76 -10.80 -4.95
CA THR A 113 -10.08 -9.49 -5.50
C THR A 113 -9.78 -9.36 -6.99
N THR A 114 -10.55 -8.53 -7.69
CA THR A 114 -10.23 -8.11 -9.06
C THR A 114 -9.44 -6.80 -9.12
N ILE A 115 -9.23 -6.17 -7.96
CA ILE A 115 -8.48 -4.93 -7.81
C ILE A 115 -6.97 -5.23 -7.95
N PRO A 116 -6.25 -4.57 -8.86
CA PRO A 116 -4.79 -4.65 -8.91
C PRO A 116 -4.15 -4.30 -7.55
N LEU A 117 -3.59 -5.30 -6.87
CA LEU A 117 -3.05 -5.18 -5.51
C LEU A 117 -1.58 -5.58 -5.44
N GLN A 118 -0.76 -4.76 -4.77
CA GLN A 118 0.65 -5.04 -4.52
C GLN A 118 1.02 -4.84 -3.05
N GLY A 119 1.91 -5.68 -2.54
CA GLY A 119 2.45 -5.62 -1.19
C GLY A 119 3.94 -5.30 -1.22
N TYR A 120 4.40 -4.36 -0.40
CA TYR A 120 5.82 -4.06 -0.24
C TYR A 120 6.26 -4.18 1.22
N LYS A 121 7.35 -4.90 1.46
CA LYS A 121 8.04 -4.86 2.75
C LYS A 121 9.02 -3.70 2.79
N ILE A 122 8.83 -2.81 3.75
CA ILE A 122 9.75 -1.71 4.03
C ILE A 122 10.81 -2.22 5.01
N ILE A 123 12.08 -2.07 4.65
CA ILE A 123 13.24 -2.37 5.49
C ILE A 123 13.91 -1.04 5.76
N VAL A 124 13.91 -0.57 7.00
CA VAL A 124 14.55 0.69 7.38
C VAL A 124 15.97 0.39 7.85
N SER A 125 16.94 1.22 7.46
CA SER A 125 18.34 1.10 7.92
C SER A 125 18.44 1.27 9.44
N ASP A 126 19.48 0.71 10.04
CA ASP A 126 19.66 0.71 11.50
C ASP A 126 19.77 2.14 12.10
N ASP A 127 20.35 3.06 11.34
CA ASP A 127 20.45 4.48 11.70
C ASP A 127 19.18 5.28 11.36
N GLY A 128 18.23 4.67 10.65
CA GLY A 128 16.98 5.29 10.20
C GLY A 128 17.15 6.36 9.13
N SER A 129 18.34 6.45 8.51
CA SER A 129 18.65 7.41 7.45
C SER A 129 18.21 6.95 6.07
N ASP A 130 17.87 5.67 5.90
CA ASP A 130 17.52 5.08 4.62
C ASP A 130 16.51 3.93 4.76
N PHE A 131 15.94 3.49 3.65
CA PHE A 131 15.07 2.32 3.61
C PHE A 131 15.05 1.68 2.21
N PHE A 132 14.73 0.39 2.19
CA PHE A 132 14.48 -0.37 0.98
C PHE A 132 13.05 -0.89 0.98
N ALA A 133 12.41 -0.89 -0.19
CA ALA A 133 11.13 -1.54 -0.39
C ALA A 133 11.34 -2.80 -1.24
N CYS A 134 10.92 -3.95 -0.73
CA CYS A 134 10.93 -5.20 -1.47
C CYS A 134 9.51 -5.59 -1.83
N LEU A 135 9.27 -5.88 -3.12
CA LEU A 135 8.00 -6.43 -3.56
C LEU A 135 7.79 -7.79 -2.87
N LEU A 136 6.57 -8.00 -2.38
CA LEU A 136 6.18 -9.26 -1.77
C LEU A 136 5.50 -10.16 -2.77
N SER A 137 5.95 -11.41 -2.80
CA SER A 137 5.20 -12.49 -3.42
C SER A 137 4.09 -12.93 -2.47
N CYS A 138 2.86 -13.02 -2.97
CA CYS A 138 1.76 -13.61 -2.23
C CYS A 138 2.08 -15.06 -1.87
N CYS A 139 1.63 -15.49 -0.70
CA CYS A 139 1.62 -16.89 -0.34
C CYS A 139 0.54 -17.61 -1.17
N ILE A 140 0.89 -18.72 -1.79
CA ILE A 140 -0.10 -19.54 -2.51
C ILE A 140 -0.77 -20.46 -1.49
N LEU A 141 -2.10 -20.40 -1.41
CA LEU A 141 -2.86 -21.35 -0.60
C LEU A 141 -3.20 -22.59 -1.44
N HIS A 142 -2.53 -23.72 -1.19
CA HIS A 142 -2.85 -24.97 -1.88
C HIS A 142 -3.40 -25.99 -0.87
N LYS A 143 -4.67 -26.37 -1.03
CA LYS A 143 -5.39 -27.31 -0.14
C LYS A 143 -5.34 -26.94 1.35
N GLY A 144 -5.45 -25.65 1.67
CA GLY A 144 -5.44 -25.16 3.05
C GLY A 144 -4.05 -25.08 3.70
N VAL A 145 -2.97 -25.33 2.94
CA VAL A 145 -1.59 -25.17 3.40
C VAL A 145 -0.97 -23.94 2.75
N LEU A 146 -0.35 -23.09 3.56
CA LEU A 146 0.33 -21.87 3.13
C LEU A 146 1.71 -22.22 2.58
N PHE A 147 1.93 -22.04 1.28
CA PHE A 147 3.26 -22.16 0.68
C PHE A 147 3.89 -20.77 0.57
N LEU A 148 4.88 -20.52 1.43
CA LEU A 148 5.80 -19.38 1.28
C LEU A 148 6.77 -19.70 0.13
N HIS A 149 6.51 -19.20 -1.07
CA HIS A 149 7.62 -18.97 -1.99
C HIS A 149 8.46 -17.86 -1.37
N GLY A 150 9.76 -18.10 -1.20
CA GLY A 150 10.66 -17.17 -0.53
C GLY A 150 10.48 -15.74 -1.06
N MET A 151 10.57 -14.76 -0.15
CA MET A 151 10.54 -13.35 -0.53
C MET A 151 11.64 -13.10 -1.56
N ILE A 152 11.25 -12.88 -2.83
CA ILE A 152 12.21 -12.47 -3.85
C ILE A 152 12.48 -11.00 -3.58
N CYS A 153 13.58 -10.72 -2.87
CA CYS A 153 14.11 -9.38 -2.79
C CYS A 153 14.72 -9.05 -4.17
N THR A 154 13.89 -8.63 -5.13
CA THR A 154 14.38 -7.78 -6.22
C THR A 154 14.63 -6.41 -5.60
N GLY A 155 15.75 -6.31 -4.87
CA GLY A 155 16.19 -5.06 -4.29
C GLY A 155 16.68 -4.16 -5.42
N ILE A 156 15.99 -3.04 -5.61
CA ILE A 156 16.64 -1.86 -6.18
C ILE A 156 17.25 -1.15 -4.98
N ALA A 157 18.58 -1.20 -4.86
CA ALA A 157 19.27 -0.24 -4.01
C ALA A 157 19.10 1.13 -4.66
N ILE A 158 18.55 2.11 -3.93
CA ILE A 158 18.36 3.49 -4.41
C ILE A 158 19.19 4.41 -3.54
#